data_AF-R6NH26-F1
#
_entry.id   AF-R6NH26-F1
#
_cell.length_a   1.000
_cell.length_b   1.000
_cell.length_c   1.000
_cell.angle_alpha   90.00
_cell.angle_beta   90.00
_cell.angle_gamma   90.00
#
_symmetry.space_group_name_H-M   'P 1'
#
loop_
_entity.id
_entity.type
_entity.pdbx_description
1 polymer ?
#
loop_
_entity_poly.entity_id
_entity_poly.type
_entity_poly.pdbx_seq_one_letter_code
_entity_poly.pdbx_strand_id
1 'polypeptide(L)'
;MMTQKNKADIIKDYQNPTVTIRSICDKYAVSSKTVSKIIAEAGLKPRTKTKSLRTEYADIYADFLNGEATTELARKYKLSQKQINNAIRDWRGKNVVKQYCNGIKVERIAEDNGLSVSRVYQILKNRSVPLMQPKKAVRFSSAEPINIGTIICEYNDKDIPVSEICERYHVSSATLQKILIKNNIPFRETNKIPENKRNAIIKEMSENKEEIEEIARRYRLNVATIQKIMSDTEKENFPFRDETLASFVNDYSLSAKSLTQLCRKYKINREEALSAIAKNDAIIKRKKTIKNAVQKYKRGTSADMIAAELGVSRATFYRIVNRKGRYND
;
A
#
# COMPACT_ATOMS: atom_id res chain seq x y z
N MET A 1 63.14 -26.25 -9.67
CA MET A 1 62.17 -25.57 -8.77
C MET A 1 61.77 -24.24 -9.41
N MET A 2 60.46 -23.94 -9.46
CA MET A 2 59.97 -22.67 -10.02
C MET A 2 60.13 -21.57 -8.97
N THR A 3 60.88 -20.51 -9.28
CA THR A 3 61.13 -19.39 -8.36
C THR A 3 59.88 -18.53 -8.19
N GLN A 4 59.75 -17.83 -7.05
CA GLN A 4 58.65 -16.89 -6.81
C GLN A 4 58.59 -15.79 -7.89
N LYS A 5 59.75 -15.38 -8.42
CA LYS A 5 59.87 -14.44 -9.54
C LYS A 5 59.18 -14.96 -10.81
N ASN A 6 59.39 -16.22 -11.18
CA ASN A 6 58.76 -16.83 -12.36
C ASN A 6 57.23 -16.93 -12.20
N LYS A 7 56.72 -17.13 -10.98
CA LYS A 7 55.26 -17.11 -10.73
C LYS A 7 54.66 -15.73 -10.98
N ALA A 8 55.33 -14.67 -10.53
CA ALA A 8 54.86 -13.29 -10.74
C ALA A 8 54.86 -12.89 -12.22
N ASP A 9 55.91 -13.28 -12.97
CA ASP A 9 56.00 -13.00 -14.40
C ASP A 9 54.94 -13.75 -15.23
N ILE A 10 54.61 -15.00 -14.85
CA ILE A 10 53.50 -15.77 -15.44
C ILE A 10 52.15 -15.08 -15.22
N ILE A 11 51.92 -14.53 -14.02
CA ILE A 11 50.67 -13.79 -13.71
C ILE A 11 50.59 -12.50 -14.53
N LYS A 12 51.70 -11.76 -14.65
CA LYS A 12 51.78 -10.53 -15.45
C LYS A 12 51.51 -10.80 -16.93
N ASP A 13 52.11 -11.84 -17.50
CA ASP A 13 51.85 -12.25 -18.88
C ASP A 13 50.40 -12.74 -19.06
N TYR A 14 49.84 -13.43 -18.06
CA TYR A 14 48.43 -13.85 -18.07
C TYR A 14 47.43 -12.69 -17.91
N GLN A 15 47.83 -11.54 -17.39
CA GLN A 15 46.97 -10.36 -17.35
C GLN A 15 46.93 -9.62 -18.70
N ASN A 16 47.92 -9.83 -19.58
CA ASN A 16 47.92 -9.26 -20.92
C ASN A 16 46.94 -10.00 -21.85
N PRO A 17 45.86 -9.36 -22.34
CA PRO A 17 44.81 -10.02 -23.10
C PRO A 17 45.27 -10.65 -24.44
N THR A 18 46.40 -10.20 -24.99
CA THR A 18 46.92 -10.69 -26.27
C THR A 18 47.74 -11.97 -26.15
N VAL A 19 48.27 -12.27 -24.95
CA VAL A 19 49.09 -13.44 -24.70
C VAL A 19 48.20 -14.65 -24.40
N THR A 20 48.46 -15.78 -25.06
CA THR A 20 47.70 -17.02 -24.88
C THR A 20 48.33 -17.92 -23.82
N ILE A 21 47.53 -18.75 -23.17
CA ILE A 21 48.03 -19.77 -22.20
C ILE A 21 49.10 -20.66 -22.85
N ARG A 22 48.96 -20.98 -24.15
CA ARG A 22 49.95 -21.79 -24.88
C ARG A 22 51.29 -21.07 -25.00
N SER A 23 51.29 -19.79 -25.38
CA SER A 23 52.50 -18.96 -25.43
C SER A 23 53.18 -18.82 -24.06
N ILE A 24 52.41 -18.78 -22.96
CA ILE A 24 52.95 -18.77 -21.59
C ILE A 24 53.59 -20.13 -21.25
N CYS A 25 52.94 -21.24 -21.59
CA CYS A 25 53.50 -22.57 -21.40
C CYS A 25 54.83 -22.73 -22.14
N ASP A 26 54.89 -22.28 -23.38
CA ASP A 26 56.08 -22.37 -24.23
C ASP A 26 57.21 -21.46 -23.71
N LYS A 27 56.90 -20.22 -23.32
CA LYS A 27 57.87 -19.23 -22.82
C LYS A 27 58.53 -19.63 -21.50
N TYR A 28 57.77 -20.25 -20.59
CA TYR A 28 58.27 -20.62 -19.27
C TYR A 28 58.55 -22.12 -19.12
N ALA A 29 58.44 -22.91 -20.21
CA ALA A 29 58.61 -24.36 -20.22
C ALA A 29 57.80 -25.08 -19.12
N VAL A 30 56.55 -24.67 -18.95
CA VAL A 30 55.64 -25.19 -17.91
C VAL A 30 54.39 -25.80 -18.52
N SER A 31 53.86 -26.83 -17.85
CA SER A 31 52.59 -27.44 -18.27
C SER A 31 51.42 -26.46 -18.09
N SER A 32 50.39 -26.61 -18.92
CA SER A 32 49.14 -25.85 -18.80
C SER A 32 48.46 -26.04 -17.44
N LYS A 33 48.62 -27.21 -16.82
CA LYS A 33 48.14 -27.52 -15.46
C LYS A 33 48.87 -26.67 -14.42
N THR A 34 50.19 -26.49 -14.58
CA THR A 34 51.01 -25.65 -13.70
C THR A 34 50.61 -24.18 -13.82
N VAL A 35 50.44 -23.67 -15.05
CA VAL A 35 49.96 -22.30 -15.29
C VAL A 35 48.58 -22.09 -14.68
N SER A 36 47.66 -23.04 -14.86
CA SER A 36 46.30 -22.96 -14.28
C SER A 36 46.31 -22.94 -12.75
N LYS A 37 47.21 -23.72 -12.13
CA LYS A 37 47.39 -23.72 -10.67
C LYS A 37 47.89 -22.36 -10.16
N ILE A 38 48.86 -21.75 -10.85
CA ILE A 38 49.39 -20.42 -10.49
C ILE A 38 48.29 -19.35 -10.62
N ILE A 39 47.48 -19.40 -11.68
CA ILE A 39 46.36 -18.46 -11.89
C ILE A 39 45.32 -18.61 -10.77
N ALA A 40 45.01 -19.83 -10.36
CA ALA A 40 44.08 -20.11 -9.26
C ALA A 40 44.63 -19.70 -7.90
N GLU A 41 45.92 -19.98 -7.61
CA GLU A 41 46.64 -19.51 -6.42
C GLU A 41 46.66 -17.98 -6.32
N ALA A 42 46.66 -17.28 -7.47
CA ALA A 42 46.57 -15.83 -7.55
C ALA A 42 45.14 -15.27 -7.52
N GLY A 43 44.11 -16.11 -7.36
CA GLY A 43 42.71 -15.69 -7.31
C GLY A 43 42.12 -15.21 -8.64
N LEU A 44 42.79 -15.45 -9.77
CA LEU A 44 42.33 -15.04 -11.09
C LEU A 44 41.40 -16.09 -11.71
N LYS A 45 40.36 -15.64 -12.41
CA LYS A 45 39.42 -16.54 -13.09
C LYS A 45 39.98 -17.01 -14.43
N PRO A 46 39.82 -18.30 -14.80
CA PRO A 46 40.19 -18.79 -16.12
C PRO A 46 39.45 -18.02 -17.22
N ARG A 47 40.20 -17.50 -18.21
CA ARG A 47 39.64 -16.96 -19.45
C ARG A 47 38.77 -18.02 -20.14
N THR A 48 37.46 -17.83 -20.14
CA THR A 48 36.55 -18.67 -20.92
C THR A 48 36.61 -18.28 -22.38
N LYS A 49 36.78 -19.25 -23.28
CA LYS A 49 36.61 -19.05 -24.72
C LYS A 49 35.12 -18.88 -25.03
N THR A 50 34.53 -17.77 -24.65
CA THR A 50 33.20 -17.41 -25.14
C THR A 50 33.43 -16.51 -26.36
N LYS A 51 33.46 -17.12 -27.55
CA LYS A 51 33.42 -16.35 -28.81
C LYS A 51 32.18 -15.45 -28.72
N SER A 52 32.38 -14.13 -28.76
CA SER A 52 31.29 -13.16 -28.66
C SER A 52 30.47 -13.20 -29.96
N LEU A 53 29.55 -14.17 -30.05
CA LEU A 53 28.58 -14.31 -31.15
C LEU A 53 27.41 -13.30 -31.04
N ARG A 54 27.48 -12.31 -30.13
CA ARG A 54 26.34 -11.43 -29.82
C ARG A 54 25.90 -10.54 -30.97
N THR A 55 26.83 -10.07 -31.79
CA THR A 55 26.54 -9.18 -32.93
C THR A 55 25.96 -9.97 -34.11
N GLU A 56 26.51 -11.16 -34.40
CA GLU A 56 26.07 -12.04 -35.49
C GLU A 56 24.61 -12.52 -35.32
N TYR A 57 24.11 -12.66 -34.08
CA TYR A 57 22.78 -13.21 -33.82
C TYR A 57 21.61 -12.27 -34.13
N ALA A 58 21.82 -10.96 -34.16
CA ALA A 58 20.78 -10.01 -34.55
C ALA A 58 20.55 -10.07 -36.06
N ASP A 59 21.63 -10.09 -36.84
CA ASP A 59 21.58 -10.16 -38.30
C ASP A 59 21.03 -11.51 -38.77
N ILE A 60 21.44 -12.62 -38.13
CA ILE A 60 20.85 -13.96 -38.35
C ILE A 60 19.34 -13.96 -38.11
N TYR A 61 18.87 -13.23 -37.10
CA TYR A 61 17.43 -13.16 -36.80
C TYR A 61 16.66 -12.31 -37.81
N ALA A 62 17.24 -11.19 -38.26
CA ALA A 62 16.65 -10.35 -39.29
C ALA A 62 16.52 -11.09 -40.63
N ASP A 63 17.58 -11.77 -41.07
CA ASP A 63 17.55 -12.59 -42.28
C ASP A 63 16.54 -13.74 -42.19
N PHE A 64 16.40 -14.35 -41.01
CA PHE A 64 15.36 -15.34 -40.76
C PHE A 64 13.94 -14.75 -40.90
N LEU A 65 13.70 -13.54 -40.39
CA LEU A 65 12.39 -12.86 -40.56
C LEU A 65 12.10 -12.49 -42.01
N ASN A 66 13.14 -12.21 -42.80
CA ASN A 66 13.03 -11.98 -44.23
C ASN A 66 12.72 -13.26 -45.04
N GLY A 67 12.60 -14.41 -44.37
CA GLY A 67 12.20 -15.68 -44.98
C GLY A 67 13.37 -16.57 -45.42
N GLU A 68 14.62 -16.24 -45.09
CA GLU A 68 15.75 -17.11 -45.40
C GLU A 68 15.64 -18.45 -44.64
N ALA A 69 15.82 -19.56 -45.36
CA ALA A 69 15.82 -20.88 -44.76
C ALA A 69 17.02 -21.08 -43.83
N THR A 70 16.81 -21.78 -42.71
CA THR A 70 17.87 -22.05 -41.71
C THR A 70 19.08 -22.80 -42.28
N THR A 71 18.92 -23.54 -43.38
CA THR A 71 19.98 -24.20 -44.14
C THR A 71 20.86 -23.22 -44.90
N GLU A 72 20.28 -22.17 -45.47
CA GLU A 72 21.01 -21.10 -46.17
C GLU A 72 21.73 -20.20 -45.18
N LEU A 73 21.07 -19.86 -44.05
CA LEU A 73 21.70 -19.12 -42.95
C LEU A 73 22.92 -19.87 -42.38
N ALA A 74 22.84 -21.19 -42.25
CA ALA A 74 23.96 -22.02 -41.79
C ALA A 74 25.18 -21.91 -42.72
N ARG A 75 24.96 -21.88 -44.04
CA ARG A 75 26.03 -21.68 -45.04
C ARG A 75 26.57 -20.24 -45.00
N LYS A 76 25.67 -19.25 -45.01
CA LYS A 76 25.98 -17.81 -45.02
C LYS A 76 26.85 -17.40 -43.83
N TYR A 77 26.48 -17.86 -42.64
CA TYR A 77 27.15 -17.52 -41.38
C TYR A 77 28.21 -18.55 -40.95
N LYS A 78 28.45 -19.60 -41.74
CA LYS A 78 29.42 -20.68 -41.44
C LYS A 78 29.19 -21.31 -40.06
N LEU A 79 27.93 -21.51 -39.70
CA LEU A 79 27.50 -22.12 -38.44
C LEU A 79 26.74 -23.41 -38.72
N SER A 80 26.73 -24.33 -37.75
CA SER A 80 25.82 -25.48 -37.84
C SER A 80 24.36 -25.02 -37.75
N GLN A 81 23.45 -25.74 -38.40
CA GLN A 81 22.02 -25.46 -38.34
C GLN A 81 21.49 -25.45 -36.89
N LYS A 82 22.07 -26.29 -36.02
CA LYS A 82 21.79 -26.29 -34.57
C LYS A 82 22.18 -24.97 -33.90
N GLN A 83 23.32 -24.38 -34.27
CA GLN A 83 23.75 -23.08 -33.75
C GLN A 83 22.85 -21.95 -34.25
N ILE A 84 22.46 -21.97 -35.52
CA ILE A 84 21.49 -21.01 -36.10
C ILE A 84 20.15 -21.07 -35.36
N ASN A 85 19.59 -22.27 -35.18
CA ASN A 85 18.32 -22.45 -34.47
C ASN A 85 18.40 -21.98 -33.00
N ASN A 86 19.53 -22.22 -32.34
CA ASN A 86 19.75 -21.73 -30.98
C ASN A 86 19.88 -20.20 -30.93
N ALA A 87 20.58 -19.60 -31.91
CA ALA A 87 20.74 -18.16 -32.03
C ALA A 87 19.40 -17.46 -32.23
N ILE A 88 18.59 -17.94 -33.18
CA ILE A 88 17.25 -17.43 -33.47
C ILE A 88 16.36 -17.51 -32.23
N ARG A 89 16.35 -18.67 -31.54
CA ARG A 89 15.54 -18.87 -30.33
C ARG A 89 15.97 -17.96 -29.19
N ASP A 90 17.28 -17.79 -28.97
CA ASP A 90 17.80 -16.95 -27.91
C ASP A 90 17.55 -15.46 -28.19
N TRP A 91 17.79 -15.01 -29.43
CA TRP A 91 17.53 -13.63 -29.82
C TRP A 91 16.05 -13.28 -29.76
N ARG A 92 15.18 -14.13 -30.33
CA ARG A 92 13.71 -13.97 -30.24
C ARG A 92 13.26 -13.85 -28.79
N GLY A 93 13.77 -14.71 -27.92
CA GLY A 93 13.45 -14.67 -26.50
C GLY A 93 13.89 -13.36 -25.83
N LYS A 94 15.06 -12.81 -26.19
CA LYS A 94 15.53 -11.51 -25.69
C LYS A 94 14.68 -10.35 -26.22
N ASN A 95 14.30 -10.38 -27.49
CA ASN A 95 13.48 -9.34 -28.10
C ASN A 95 12.07 -9.29 -27.49
N VAL A 96 11.44 -10.45 -27.31
CA VAL A 96 10.15 -10.59 -26.61
C VAL A 96 10.22 -9.99 -25.21
N VAL A 97 11.26 -10.30 -24.43
CA VAL A 97 11.44 -9.73 -23.08
C VAL A 97 11.63 -8.21 -23.14
N LYS A 98 12.44 -7.70 -24.08
CA LYS A 98 12.66 -6.27 -24.27
C LYS A 98 11.36 -5.53 -24.59
N GLN A 99 10.58 -6.03 -25.55
CA GLN A 99 9.29 -5.46 -25.94
C GLN A 99 8.30 -5.49 -24.77
N TYR A 100 8.28 -6.58 -24.01
CA TYR A 100 7.43 -6.72 -22.83
C TYR A 100 7.80 -5.74 -21.71
N CYS A 101 9.10 -5.59 -21.41
CA CYS A 101 9.59 -4.61 -20.44
C CYS A 101 9.33 -3.16 -20.86
N ASN A 102 9.25 -2.90 -22.17
CA ASN A 102 8.87 -1.59 -22.72
C ASN A 102 7.35 -1.33 -22.66
N GLY A 103 6.55 -2.26 -22.11
CA GLY A 103 5.11 -2.09 -21.93
C GLY A 103 4.27 -2.36 -23.18
N ILE A 104 4.84 -3.00 -24.21
CA ILE A 104 4.08 -3.43 -25.39
C ILE A 104 3.13 -4.56 -24.98
N LYS A 105 1.89 -4.51 -25.47
CA LYS A 105 0.88 -5.55 -25.23
C LYS A 105 1.32 -6.90 -25.80
N VAL A 106 1.00 -7.98 -25.09
CA VAL A 106 1.45 -9.34 -25.43
C VAL A 106 0.94 -9.80 -26.80
N GLU A 107 -0.26 -9.36 -27.19
CA GLU A 107 -0.86 -9.66 -28.49
C GLU A 107 -0.01 -9.08 -29.62
N ARG A 108 0.41 -7.82 -29.49
CA ARG A 108 1.26 -7.15 -30.48
C ARG A 108 2.67 -7.74 -30.52
N ILE A 109 3.22 -8.13 -29.36
CA ILE A 109 4.50 -8.86 -29.29
C ILE A 109 4.40 -10.21 -30.01
N ALA A 110 3.26 -10.89 -29.90
CA ALA A 110 3.02 -12.17 -30.55
C ALA A 110 3.01 -12.02 -32.08
N GLU A 111 2.30 -11.00 -32.59
CA GLU A 111 2.27 -10.64 -34.01
C GLU A 111 3.66 -10.27 -34.54
N ASP A 112 4.35 -9.33 -33.90
CA ASP A 112 5.67 -8.83 -34.33
C ASP A 112 6.75 -9.92 -34.39
N ASN A 113 6.59 -11.02 -33.63
CA ASN A 113 7.57 -12.11 -33.57
C ASN A 113 7.06 -13.41 -34.22
N GLY A 114 5.88 -13.41 -34.86
CA GLY A 114 5.26 -14.59 -35.47
C GLY A 114 5.05 -15.74 -34.46
N LEU A 115 4.63 -15.41 -33.24
CA LEU A 115 4.39 -16.35 -32.14
C LEU A 115 2.92 -16.38 -31.76
N SER A 116 2.48 -17.45 -31.10
CA SER A 116 1.21 -17.42 -30.37
C SER A 116 1.37 -16.68 -29.05
N VAL A 117 0.29 -16.06 -28.56
CA VAL A 117 0.23 -15.40 -27.25
C VAL A 117 0.70 -16.35 -26.12
N SER A 118 0.25 -17.60 -26.15
CA SER A 118 0.69 -18.64 -25.21
C SER A 118 2.20 -18.88 -25.24
N ARG A 119 2.80 -18.83 -26.44
CA ARG A 119 4.24 -19.02 -26.61
C ARG A 119 5.03 -17.83 -26.07
N VAL A 120 4.51 -16.61 -26.19
CA VAL A 120 5.09 -15.42 -25.55
C VAL A 120 5.10 -15.56 -24.03
N TYR A 121 3.98 -15.97 -23.41
CA TYR A 121 3.93 -16.22 -21.97
C TYR A 121 4.90 -17.32 -21.50
N GLN A 122 5.05 -18.40 -22.27
CA GLN A 122 6.05 -19.44 -21.98
C GLN A 122 7.48 -18.89 -22.03
N ILE A 123 7.81 -18.04 -23.01
CA ILE A 123 9.13 -17.41 -23.11
C ILE A 123 9.41 -16.54 -21.89
N LEU A 124 8.43 -15.72 -21.48
CA LEU A 124 8.54 -14.86 -20.28
C LEU A 124 8.75 -15.68 -19.02
N LYS A 125 7.94 -16.76 -18.84
CA LYS A 125 8.04 -17.68 -17.70
C LYS A 125 9.40 -18.39 -17.66
N ASN A 126 9.87 -18.92 -18.78
CA ASN A 126 11.15 -19.65 -18.88
C ASN A 126 12.37 -18.75 -18.64
N ARG A 127 12.22 -17.43 -18.80
CA ARG A 127 13.26 -16.44 -18.53
C ARG A 127 13.09 -15.75 -17.18
N SER A 128 12.22 -16.30 -16.32
CA SER A 128 11.93 -15.76 -14.98
C SER A 128 11.51 -14.29 -14.97
N VAL A 129 10.87 -13.83 -16.06
CA VAL A 129 10.30 -12.48 -16.12
C VAL A 129 8.96 -12.52 -15.39
N PRO A 130 8.76 -11.67 -14.36
CA PRO A 130 7.49 -11.62 -13.66
C PRO A 130 6.40 -11.23 -14.66
N LEU A 131 5.40 -12.10 -14.83
CA LEU A 131 4.22 -11.77 -15.60
C LEU A 131 3.58 -10.56 -14.92
N MET A 132 3.48 -9.44 -15.63
CA MET A 132 2.56 -8.36 -15.29
C MET A 132 1.20 -9.02 -15.14
N GLN A 133 0.80 -9.28 -13.89
CA GLN A 133 -0.55 -9.71 -13.62
C GLN A 133 -1.49 -8.71 -14.28
N PRO A 134 -2.66 -9.15 -14.78
CA PRO A 134 -3.69 -8.23 -15.19
C PRO A 134 -4.05 -7.40 -13.96
N LYS A 135 -3.41 -6.23 -13.80
CA LYS A 135 -3.90 -5.19 -12.91
C LYS A 135 -5.31 -4.96 -13.40
N LYS A 136 -6.31 -5.20 -12.54
CA LYS A 136 -7.73 -4.86 -12.75
C LYS A 136 -7.79 -3.68 -13.72
N ALA A 137 -8.33 -3.92 -14.91
CA ALA A 137 -8.27 -2.99 -16.02
C ALA A 137 -8.73 -1.61 -15.56
N VAL A 138 -7.79 -0.71 -15.35
CA VAL A 138 -8.08 0.72 -15.37
C VAL A 138 -8.06 1.04 -16.85
N ARG A 139 -9.25 1.08 -17.45
CA ARG A 139 -9.44 1.55 -18.82
C ARG A 139 -8.93 3.00 -18.86
N PHE A 140 -7.85 3.24 -19.60
CA PHE A 140 -7.49 4.58 -20.03
C PHE A 140 -8.30 4.86 -21.29
N SER A 141 -9.30 5.73 -21.19
CA SER A 141 -9.95 6.33 -22.36
C SER A 141 -9.33 7.70 -22.60
N SER A 142 -8.42 7.75 -23.57
CA SER A 142 -8.25 8.82 -24.56
C SER A 142 -6.81 8.83 -25.08
N ALA A 143 -6.67 9.25 -26.33
CA ALA A 143 -5.58 8.94 -27.23
C ALA A 143 -4.39 9.92 -27.16
N GLU A 144 -4.12 10.56 -26.01
CA GLU A 144 -2.98 11.47 -25.88
C GLU A 144 -2.08 11.09 -24.69
N PRO A 145 -0.75 11.11 -24.88
CA PRO A 145 0.19 10.82 -23.81
C PRO A 145 0.09 11.93 -22.75
N ILE A 146 -0.50 11.58 -21.60
CA ILE A 146 -0.60 12.47 -20.44
C ILE A 146 0.80 12.94 -20.05
N ASN A 147 1.07 14.25 -20.17
CA ASN A 147 2.32 14.82 -19.73
C ASN A 147 2.34 14.93 -18.21
N ILE A 148 2.98 13.94 -17.58
CA ILE A 148 3.12 13.82 -16.12
C ILE A 148 3.80 15.07 -15.53
N GLY A 149 4.72 15.71 -16.26
CA GLY A 149 5.40 16.92 -15.81
C GLY A 149 4.45 18.10 -15.60
N THR A 150 3.51 18.30 -16.52
CA THR A 150 2.53 19.41 -16.43
C THR A 150 1.56 19.22 -15.27
N ILE A 151 1.09 17.99 -15.04
CA ILE A 151 0.24 17.65 -13.88
C ILE A 151 0.95 17.98 -12.57
N ILE A 152 2.25 17.68 -12.47
CA ILE A 152 3.05 17.95 -11.28
C ILE A 152 3.23 19.44 -11.05
N CYS A 153 3.50 20.21 -12.11
CA CYS A 153 3.59 21.67 -12.04
C CYS A 153 2.28 22.30 -11.56
N GLU A 154 1.14 21.91 -12.16
CA GLU A 154 -0.18 22.38 -11.73
C GLU A 154 -0.56 21.89 -10.33
N TYR A 155 -0.10 20.70 -9.92
CA TYR A 155 -0.31 20.21 -8.55
C TYR A 155 0.52 20.96 -7.51
N ASN A 156 1.71 21.44 -7.86
CA ASN A 156 2.52 22.25 -6.95
C ASN A 156 2.01 23.69 -6.85
N ASP A 157 1.26 24.16 -7.85
CA ASP A 157 0.49 25.40 -7.76
C ASP A 157 -0.69 25.23 -6.79
N LYS A 158 -0.55 25.77 -5.58
CA LYS A 158 -1.50 25.57 -4.47
C LYS A 158 -2.87 26.17 -4.74
N ASP A 159 -3.00 27.07 -5.72
CA ASP A 159 -4.24 27.76 -6.04
C ASP A 159 -5.19 26.93 -6.91
N ILE A 160 -4.69 25.87 -7.57
CA ILE A 160 -5.52 24.99 -8.41
C ILE A 160 -6.06 23.82 -7.59
N PRO A 161 -7.39 23.64 -7.45
CA PRO A 161 -7.96 22.50 -6.73
C PRO A 161 -7.61 21.15 -7.37
N VAL A 162 -7.40 20.13 -6.53
CA VAL A 162 -7.11 18.76 -6.99
C VAL A 162 -8.21 18.18 -7.89
N SER A 163 -9.48 18.57 -7.67
CA SER A 163 -10.61 18.19 -8.51
C SER A 163 -10.50 18.75 -9.93
N GLU A 164 -10.07 20.00 -10.08
CA GLU A 164 -9.92 20.66 -11.37
C GLU A 164 -8.77 20.03 -12.20
N ILE A 165 -7.67 19.68 -11.53
CA ILE A 165 -6.56 18.93 -12.15
C ILE A 165 -7.04 17.55 -12.63
N CYS A 166 -7.86 16.86 -11.83
CA CYS A 166 -8.39 15.55 -12.21
C CYS A 166 -9.31 15.62 -13.45
N GLU A 167 -10.16 16.65 -13.53
CA GLU A 167 -11.05 16.88 -14.67
C GLU A 167 -10.27 17.26 -15.93
N ARG A 168 -9.34 18.22 -15.83
CA ARG A 168 -8.54 18.74 -16.94
C ARG A 168 -7.70 17.67 -17.63
N TYR A 169 -7.16 16.74 -16.85
CA TYR A 169 -6.31 15.66 -17.36
C TYR A 169 -7.06 14.33 -17.52
N HIS A 170 -8.38 14.32 -17.31
CA HIS A 170 -9.21 13.12 -17.34
C HIS A 170 -8.64 11.96 -16.51
N VAL A 171 -8.04 12.29 -15.36
CA VAL A 171 -7.43 11.32 -14.43
C VAL A 171 -8.28 11.18 -13.18
N SER A 172 -8.44 9.94 -12.72
CA SER A 172 -9.05 9.72 -11.40
C SER A 172 -8.15 10.26 -10.28
N SER A 173 -8.75 10.67 -9.16
CA SER A 173 -8.02 11.09 -7.96
C SER A 173 -7.03 10.03 -7.47
N ALA A 174 -7.38 8.74 -7.60
CA ALA A 174 -6.49 7.62 -7.29
C ALA A 174 -5.31 7.50 -8.26
N THR A 175 -5.48 7.89 -9.53
CA THR A 175 -4.40 7.94 -10.52
C THR A 175 -3.45 9.08 -10.22
N LEU A 176 -3.99 10.27 -9.92
CA LEU A 176 -3.20 11.42 -9.51
C LEU A 176 -2.37 11.11 -8.25
N GLN A 177 -2.96 10.46 -7.24
CA GLN A 177 -2.20 10.04 -6.05
C GLN A 177 -1.03 9.11 -6.39
N LYS A 178 -1.22 8.15 -7.29
CA LYS A 178 -0.14 7.25 -7.74
C LYS A 178 0.97 8.00 -8.47
N ILE A 179 0.60 9.00 -9.28
CA ILE A 179 1.56 9.87 -9.97
C ILE A 179 2.41 10.63 -8.96
N LEU A 180 1.79 11.20 -7.92
CA LEU A 180 2.50 11.95 -6.87
C LEU A 180 3.45 11.06 -6.06
N ILE A 181 3.00 9.88 -5.63
CA ILE A 181 3.84 8.90 -4.92
C ILE A 181 5.04 8.49 -5.77
N LYS A 182 4.82 8.17 -7.05
CA LYS A 182 5.88 7.70 -7.95
C LYS A 182 6.94 8.77 -8.22
N ASN A 183 6.58 10.05 -8.10
CA ASN A 183 7.49 11.18 -8.31
C ASN A 183 7.96 11.82 -6.98
N ASN A 184 7.74 11.18 -5.84
CA ASN A 184 8.14 11.67 -4.51
C ASN A 184 7.58 13.06 -4.15
N ILE A 185 6.37 13.38 -4.61
CA ILE A 185 5.71 14.66 -4.29
C ILE A 185 4.85 14.45 -3.05
N PRO A 186 5.04 15.26 -1.99
CA PRO A 186 4.21 15.17 -0.79
C PRO A 186 2.77 15.55 -1.14
N PHE A 187 1.82 14.83 -0.55
CA PHE A 187 0.43 15.21 -0.67
C PHE A 187 0.20 16.58 -0.03
N ARG A 188 -0.58 17.44 -0.68
CA ARG A 188 -1.17 18.62 -0.05
C ARG A 188 -1.86 18.17 1.23
N GLU A 189 -1.59 18.88 2.32
CA GLU A 189 -2.21 18.61 3.61
C GLU A 189 -3.73 18.51 3.40
N THR A 190 -4.32 17.42 3.89
CA THR A 190 -5.76 17.14 3.74
C THR A 190 -6.54 18.39 4.09
N ASN A 191 -7.42 18.83 3.19
CA ASN A 191 -8.30 20.00 3.27
C ASN A 191 -8.83 20.26 4.70
N LYS A 192 -7.97 20.80 5.56
CA LYS A 192 -8.33 21.34 6.86
C LYS A 192 -8.63 22.78 6.51
N ILE A 193 -9.90 23.16 6.62
CA ILE A 193 -10.29 24.54 6.45
C ILE A 193 -9.34 25.36 7.33
N PRO A 194 -8.62 26.35 6.78
CA PRO A 194 -7.71 27.18 7.56
C PRO A 194 -8.44 27.68 8.81
N GLU A 195 -7.79 27.61 9.96
CA GLU A 195 -8.42 27.88 11.26
C GLU A 195 -9.11 29.25 11.31
N ASN A 196 -8.53 30.24 10.64
CA ASN A 196 -9.11 31.57 10.44
C ASN A 196 -10.45 31.54 9.69
N LYS A 197 -10.56 30.74 8.61
CA LYS A 197 -11.82 30.55 7.87
C LYS A 197 -12.83 29.77 8.69
N ARG A 198 -12.40 28.75 9.45
CA ARG A 198 -13.26 27.99 10.37
C ARG A 198 -13.88 28.91 11.42
N ASN A 199 -13.07 29.75 12.04
CA ASN A 199 -13.50 30.68 13.09
C ASN A 199 -14.42 31.79 12.56
N ALA A 200 -14.18 32.29 11.34
CA ALA A 200 -15.07 33.25 10.69
C ALA A 200 -16.46 32.65 10.42
N ILE A 201 -16.52 31.40 9.92
CA ILE A 201 -17.77 30.68 9.68
C ILE A 201 -18.50 30.44 11.02
N ILE A 202 -17.79 30.05 12.09
CA ILE A 202 -18.39 29.87 13.42
C ILE A 202 -18.98 31.18 13.95
N LYS A 203 -18.27 32.29 13.80
CA LYS A 203 -18.73 33.61 14.22
C LYS A 203 -19.98 34.04 13.45
N GLU A 204 -19.96 33.95 12.12
CA GLU A 204 -21.14 34.27 11.28
C GLU A 204 -22.34 33.36 11.58
N MET A 205 -22.12 32.06 11.83
CA MET A 205 -23.19 31.14 12.25
C MET A 205 -23.78 31.49 13.63
N SER A 206 -22.98 32.10 14.52
CA SER A 206 -23.44 32.49 15.87
C SER A 206 -24.15 33.85 15.89
N GLU A 207 -23.79 34.76 14.97
CA GLU A 207 -24.30 36.14 14.90
C GLU A 207 -25.51 36.26 13.97
N ASN A 208 -25.56 35.49 12.88
CA ASN A 208 -26.65 35.56 11.89
C ASN A 208 -27.55 34.31 11.98
N LYS A 209 -28.87 34.53 12.06
CA LYS A 209 -29.91 33.49 11.83
C LYS A 209 -30.06 33.12 10.34
N GLU A 210 -28.99 33.24 9.55
CA GLU A 210 -29.03 32.91 8.12
C GLU A 210 -29.08 31.39 7.90
N GLU A 211 -29.75 30.97 6.83
CA GLU A 211 -29.80 29.56 6.43
C GLU A 211 -28.41 29.06 6.02
N ILE A 212 -28.09 27.82 6.42
CA ILE A 212 -26.79 27.15 6.18
C ILE A 212 -26.35 27.20 4.71
N GLU A 213 -27.33 27.24 3.79
CA GLU A 213 -27.13 27.30 2.35
C GLU A 213 -26.50 28.61 1.86
N GLU A 214 -26.81 29.73 2.52
CA GLU A 214 -26.27 31.04 2.14
C GLU A 214 -24.81 31.17 2.60
N ILE A 215 -24.51 30.67 3.80
CA ILE A 215 -23.14 30.58 4.33
C ILE A 215 -22.29 29.66 3.44
N ALA A 216 -22.84 28.52 3.03
CA ALA A 216 -22.18 27.59 2.12
C ALA A 216 -21.83 28.26 0.77
N ARG A 217 -22.77 29.04 0.20
CA ARG A 217 -22.55 29.81 -1.03
C ARG A 217 -21.46 30.89 -0.85
N ARG A 218 -21.51 31.68 0.22
CA ARG A 218 -20.56 32.78 0.49
C ARG A 218 -19.13 32.25 0.64
N TYR A 219 -18.97 31.14 1.36
CA TYR A 219 -17.65 30.55 1.59
C TYR A 219 -17.21 29.55 0.51
N ARG A 220 -18.05 29.31 -0.51
CA ARG A 220 -17.85 28.29 -1.56
C ARG A 220 -17.53 26.91 -0.97
N LEU A 221 -18.24 26.55 0.09
CA LEU A 221 -18.11 25.25 0.77
C LEU A 221 -19.38 24.43 0.56
N ASN A 222 -19.26 23.12 0.62
CA ASN A 222 -20.42 22.25 0.60
C ASN A 222 -21.22 22.43 1.90
N VAL A 223 -22.56 22.42 1.82
CA VAL A 223 -23.48 22.42 2.97
C VAL A 223 -23.10 21.34 3.98
N ALA A 224 -22.72 20.15 3.51
CA ALA A 224 -22.26 19.05 4.36
C ALA A 224 -20.99 19.40 5.16
N THR A 225 -20.12 20.25 4.61
CA THR A 225 -18.92 20.73 5.28
C THR A 225 -19.25 21.73 6.37
N ILE A 226 -20.18 22.65 6.13
CA ILE A 226 -20.66 23.61 7.15
C ILE A 226 -21.39 22.86 8.28
N GLN A 227 -22.25 21.89 7.96
CA GLN A 227 -22.91 21.03 8.95
C GLN A 227 -21.90 20.24 9.79
N LYS A 228 -20.80 19.77 9.18
CA LYS A 228 -19.73 19.09 9.90
C LYS A 228 -19.03 20.04 10.88
N ILE A 229 -18.68 21.26 10.44
CA ILE A 229 -18.10 22.29 11.30
C ILE A 229 -19.02 22.57 12.49
N MET A 230 -20.33 22.75 12.24
CA MET A 230 -21.35 22.96 13.28
C MET A 230 -21.36 21.82 14.29
N SER A 231 -21.43 20.57 13.80
CA SER A 231 -21.45 19.38 14.66
C SER A 231 -20.18 19.20 15.48
N ASP A 232 -19.04 19.64 14.96
CA ASP A 232 -17.75 19.54 15.64
C ASP A 232 -17.61 20.65 16.70
N THR A 233 -18.13 21.86 16.44
CA THR A 233 -18.24 22.92 17.48
C THR A 233 -19.25 22.59 18.58
N GLU A 234 -20.35 21.91 18.27
CA GLU A 234 -21.30 21.45 19.30
C GLU A 234 -20.69 20.37 20.20
N LYS A 235 -19.76 19.55 19.68
CA LYS A 235 -19.01 18.57 20.49
C LYS A 235 -17.97 19.22 21.40
N GLU A 236 -17.36 20.34 20.99
CA GLU A 236 -16.35 21.07 21.76
C GLU A 236 -16.96 21.88 22.94
N ASN A 237 -18.26 22.17 22.94
CA ASN A 237 -18.89 23.15 23.86
C ASN A 237 -19.82 22.60 24.97
N PHE A 238 -19.73 21.32 25.34
CA PHE A 238 -20.47 20.79 26.49
C PHE A 238 -19.54 20.49 27.67
N PRO A 239 -19.17 21.50 28.50
CA PRO A 239 -18.29 21.28 29.64
C PRO A 239 -18.94 20.33 30.65
N PHE A 240 -18.22 19.25 30.97
CA PHE A 240 -18.59 18.27 31.98
C PHE A 240 -18.53 18.87 33.38
N ARG A 241 -19.67 19.32 33.92
CA ARG A 241 -19.74 19.87 35.28
C ARG A 241 -19.81 18.73 36.29
N ASP A 242 -18.94 18.75 37.30
CA ASP A 242 -18.85 17.73 38.37
C ASP A 242 -20.20 17.46 39.06
N GLU A 243 -21.05 18.48 39.19
CA GLU A 243 -22.39 18.38 39.78
C GLU A 243 -23.33 17.43 39.01
N THR A 244 -23.12 17.27 37.70
CA THR A 244 -23.95 16.38 36.84
C THR A 244 -23.43 14.95 36.76
N LEU A 245 -22.19 14.68 37.16
CA LEU A 245 -21.54 13.37 37.10
C LEU A 245 -22.24 12.34 38.00
N ALA A 246 -22.53 12.71 39.26
CA ALA A 246 -23.16 11.80 40.21
C ALA A 246 -24.56 11.37 39.75
N SER A 247 -25.33 12.31 39.23
CA SER A 247 -26.67 12.07 38.66
C SER A 247 -26.61 11.22 37.39
N PHE A 248 -25.65 11.48 36.49
CA PHE A 248 -25.44 10.68 35.29
C PHE A 248 -25.06 9.22 35.62
N VAL A 249 -24.09 9.01 36.51
CA VAL A 249 -23.64 7.66 36.91
C VAL A 249 -24.77 6.90 37.61
N ASN A 250 -25.58 7.60 38.41
CA ASN A 250 -26.74 7.00 39.06
C ASN A 250 -27.80 6.58 38.03
N ASP A 251 -28.17 7.47 37.10
CA ASP A 251 -29.11 7.18 36.01
C ASP A 251 -28.61 6.09 35.06
N TYR A 252 -27.31 6.05 34.75
CA TYR A 252 -26.73 4.98 33.93
C TYR A 252 -26.81 3.62 34.63
N SER A 253 -26.54 3.59 35.95
CA SER A 253 -26.61 2.34 36.74
C SER A 253 -28.03 1.84 36.99
N LEU A 254 -29.04 2.75 36.96
CA LEU A 254 -30.42 2.46 37.37
C LEU A 254 -31.44 2.54 36.24
N SER A 255 -31.21 3.26 35.15
CA SER A 255 -32.17 3.37 34.03
C SER A 255 -31.97 2.26 33.00
N ALA A 256 -32.96 2.08 32.12
CA ALA A 256 -32.84 1.22 30.93
C ALA A 256 -32.46 2.02 29.67
N LYS A 257 -32.05 3.28 29.84
CA LYS A 257 -31.76 4.20 28.73
C LYS A 257 -30.39 3.89 28.14
N SER A 258 -30.28 4.03 26.82
CA SER A 258 -29.00 3.87 26.14
C SER A 258 -28.01 4.97 26.54
N LEU A 259 -26.70 4.67 26.45
CA LEU A 259 -25.64 5.66 26.69
C LEU A 259 -25.87 6.94 25.85
N THR A 260 -26.28 6.79 24.60
CA THR A 260 -26.57 7.90 23.69
C THR A 260 -27.73 8.78 24.19
N GLN A 261 -28.80 8.17 24.73
CA GLN A 261 -29.93 8.91 25.30
C GLN A 261 -29.53 9.66 26.58
N LEU A 262 -28.65 9.07 27.40
CA LEU A 262 -28.16 9.72 28.62
C LEU A 262 -27.17 10.86 28.32
N CYS A 263 -26.29 10.70 27.33
CA CYS A 263 -25.40 11.77 26.86
C CYS A 263 -26.21 12.99 26.39
N ARG A 264 -27.33 12.77 25.68
CA ARG A 264 -28.25 13.85 25.27
C ARG A 264 -28.97 14.51 26.44
N LYS A 265 -29.50 13.70 27.38
CA LYS A 265 -30.23 14.20 28.55
C LYS A 265 -29.36 15.12 29.41
N TYR A 266 -28.13 14.71 29.65
CA TYR A 266 -27.21 15.43 30.54
C TYR A 266 -26.28 16.38 29.79
N LYS A 267 -26.37 16.45 28.46
CA LYS A 267 -25.50 17.27 27.61
C LYS A 267 -24.02 16.98 27.90
N ILE A 268 -23.64 15.71 27.82
CA ILE A 268 -22.30 15.20 28.12
C ILE A 268 -21.68 14.60 26.85
N ASN A 269 -20.37 14.80 26.63
CA ASN A 269 -19.64 14.12 25.57
C ASN A 269 -19.54 12.60 25.86
N ARG A 270 -19.71 11.78 24.82
CA ARG A 270 -19.62 10.32 24.91
C ARG A 270 -18.31 9.83 25.51
N GLU A 271 -17.19 10.46 25.20
CA GLU A 271 -15.86 10.06 25.71
C GLU A 271 -15.74 10.32 27.22
N GLU A 272 -16.21 11.47 27.68
CA GLU A 272 -16.26 11.81 29.11
C GLU A 272 -17.23 10.91 29.87
N ALA A 273 -18.38 10.61 29.28
CA ALA A 273 -19.34 9.65 29.83
C ALA A 273 -18.72 8.25 30.00
N LEU A 274 -17.92 7.78 29.05
CA LEU A 274 -17.19 6.52 29.14
C LEU A 274 -16.09 6.57 30.22
N SER A 275 -15.35 7.67 30.31
CA SER A 275 -14.36 7.90 31.37
C SER A 275 -15.00 7.89 32.76
N ALA A 276 -16.15 8.55 32.93
CA ALA A 276 -16.94 8.55 34.14
C ALA A 276 -17.42 7.15 34.55
N ILE A 277 -17.87 6.36 33.57
CA ILE A 277 -18.27 4.96 33.78
C ILE A 277 -17.05 4.13 34.20
N ALA A 278 -15.92 4.27 33.52
CA ALA A 278 -14.70 3.53 33.83
C ALA A 278 -14.21 3.79 35.27
N LYS A 279 -14.24 5.05 35.72
CA LYS A 279 -13.90 5.43 37.10
C LYS A 279 -14.84 4.85 38.16
N ASN A 280 -16.11 4.61 37.80
CA ASN A 280 -17.16 4.17 38.72
C ASN A 280 -17.65 2.73 38.47
N ASP A 281 -16.95 1.95 37.66
CA ASP A 281 -17.44 0.67 37.10
C ASP A 281 -17.85 -0.33 38.20
N ALA A 282 -17.06 -0.43 39.28
CA ALA A 282 -17.39 -1.29 40.42
C ALA A 282 -18.70 -0.90 41.12
N ILE A 283 -18.95 0.40 41.31
CA ILE A 283 -20.17 0.94 41.92
C ILE A 283 -21.36 0.70 40.98
N ILE A 284 -21.18 0.92 39.68
CA ILE A 284 -22.21 0.72 38.65
C ILE A 284 -22.61 -0.76 38.59
N LYS A 285 -21.64 -1.68 38.53
CA LYS A 285 -21.88 -3.13 38.56
C LYS A 285 -22.70 -3.54 39.77
N ARG A 286 -22.30 -3.09 40.97
CA ARG A 286 -23.02 -3.38 42.22
C ARG A 286 -24.47 -2.87 42.20
N LYS A 287 -24.70 -1.64 41.75
CA LYS A 287 -26.06 -1.06 41.64
C LYS A 287 -26.93 -1.81 40.64
N LYS A 288 -26.38 -2.23 39.51
CA LYS A 288 -27.07 -3.02 38.48
C LYS A 288 -27.46 -4.41 38.98
N THR A 289 -26.55 -5.09 39.69
CA THR A 289 -26.84 -6.37 40.35
C THR A 289 -27.99 -6.25 41.35
N ILE A 290 -27.98 -5.20 42.19
CA ILE A 290 -29.07 -4.92 43.14
C ILE A 290 -30.39 -4.64 42.40
N LYS A 291 -30.38 -3.84 41.33
CA LYS A 291 -31.59 -3.56 40.54
C LYS A 291 -32.18 -4.83 39.93
N ASN A 292 -31.34 -5.70 39.36
CA ASN A 292 -31.77 -6.96 38.77
C ASN A 292 -32.38 -7.90 39.83
N ALA A 293 -31.75 -7.99 41.01
CA ALA A 293 -32.27 -8.76 42.14
C ALA A 293 -33.65 -8.26 42.60
N VAL A 294 -33.83 -6.94 42.72
CA VAL A 294 -35.15 -6.34 43.04
C VAL A 294 -36.18 -6.64 41.95
N GLN A 295 -35.80 -6.60 40.67
CA GLN A 295 -36.71 -6.91 39.57
C GLN A 295 -37.11 -8.39 39.52
N LYS A 296 -36.19 -9.31 39.80
CA LYS A 296 -36.48 -10.75 39.95
C LYS A 296 -37.50 -10.98 41.08
N TYR A 297 -37.31 -10.30 42.21
CA TYR A 297 -38.24 -10.36 43.34
C TYR A 297 -39.63 -9.85 42.96
N LYS A 298 -39.74 -8.69 42.28
CA LYS A 298 -41.01 -8.16 41.77
C LYS A 298 -41.72 -9.10 40.78
N ARG A 299 -40.98 -9.95 40.08
CA ARG A 299 -41.51 -10.96 39.14
C ARG A 299 -41.92 -12.26 39.84
N GLY A 300 -41.87 -12.33 41.17
CA GLY A 300 -42.33 -13.48 41.96
C GLY A 300 -41.24 -14.49 42.31
N THR A 301 -39.96 -14.22 42.01
CA THR A 301 -38.86 -15.10 42.43
C THR A 301 -38.66 -15.03 43.95
N SER A 302 -38.45 -16.19 44.60
CA SER A 302 -38.28 -16.28 46.05
C SER A 302 -37.12 -15.41 46.57
N ALA A 303 -37.37 -14.68 47.66
CA ALA A 303 -36.38 -13.87 48.34
C ALA A 303 -35.18 -14.69 48.81
N ASP A 304 -35.36 -15.97 49.16
CA ASP A 304 -34.29 -16.85 49.61
C ASP A 304 -33.32 -17.18 48.47
N MET A 305 -33.85 -17.46 47.28
CA MET A 305 -33.03 -17.75 46.09
C MET A 305 -32.22 -16.54 45.65
N ILE A 306 -32.82 -15.35 45.70
CA ILE A 306 -32.13 -14.10 45.33
C ILE A 306 -31.09 -13.72 46.39
N ALA A 307 -31.38 -13.94 47.67
CA ALA A 307 -30.44 -13.68 48.76
C ALA A 307 -29.21 -14.60 48.65
N ALA A 308 -29.41 -15.89 48.33
CA ALA A 308 -28.33 -16.83 48.05
C ALA A 308 -27.48 -16.42 46.83
N GLU A 309 -28.11 -16.00 45.73
CA GLU A 309 -27.42 -15.50 44.52
C GLU A 309 -26.55 -14.26 44.81
N LEU A 310 -27.00 -13.41 45.73
CA LEU A 310 -26.28 -12.21 46.16
C LEU A 310 -25.25 -12.48 47.27
N GLY A 311 -25.22 -13.68 47.85
CA GLY A 311 -24.38 -13.99 49.01
C GLY A 311 -24.74 -13.21 50.27
N VAL A 312 -26.01 -12.83 50.45
CA VAL A 312 -26.50 -12.07 51.62
C VAL A 312 -27.62 -12.82 52.34
N SER A 313 -27.87 -12.48 53.61
CA SER A 313 -29.00 -13.08 54.34
C SER A 313 -30.36 -12.60 53.82
N ARG A 314 -31.39 -13.46 53.93
CA ARG A 314 -32.78 -13.13 53.58
C ARG A 314 -33.23 -11.80 54.19
N ALA A 315 -32.97 -11.59 55.48
CA ALA A 315 -33.30 -10.34 56.18
C ALA A 315 -32.58 -9.12 55.57
N THR A 316 -31.32 -9.28 55.16
CA THR A 316 -30.55 -8.21 54.50
C THR A 316 -31.11 -7.88 53.12
N PHE A 317 -31.54 -8.87 52.35
CA PHE A 317 -32.22 -8.65 51.08
C PHE A 317 -33.54 -7.90 51.26
N TYR A 318 -34.39 -8.27 52.23
CA TYR A 318 -35.62 -7.52 52.54
C TYR A 318 -35.34 -6.07 52.94
N ARG A 319 -34.27 -5.79 53.70
CA ARG A 319 -33.87 -4.40 53.97
C ARG A 319 -33.53 -3.65 52.69
N ILE A 320 -32.82 -4.28 51.74
CA ILE A 320 -32.48 -3.67 50.44
C ILE A 320 -33.74 -3.36 49.63
N VAL A 321 -34.69 -4.30 49.56
CA VAL A 321 -35.97 -4.13 48.87
C VAL A 321 -36.80 -3.00 49.51
N ASN A 322 -36.96 -3.02 50.85
CA ASN A 322 -37.75 -2.02 51.58
C ASN A 322 -37.16 -0.60 51.50
N ARG A 323 -35.83 -0.48 51.45
CA ARG A 323 -35.16 0.81 51.27
C ARG A 323 -35.34 1.39 49.86
N LYS A 324 -35.51 0.52 48.86
CA LYS A 324 -35.75 0.88 47.45
C LYS A 324 -37.23 1.16 47.14
N GLY A 325 -38.16 0.61 47.93
CA GLY A 325 -39.59 0.89 47.81
C GLY A 325 -39.97 2.34 48.16
N ARG A 326 -39.16 3.04 48.99
CA ARG A 326 -39.44 4.42 49.43
C ARG A 326 -39.04 5.55 48.44
N TYR A 327 -38.48 5.21 47.29
CA TYR A 327 -38.01 6.19 46.29
C TYR A 327 -38.82 6.16 44.98
N ASN A 328 -39.94 5.45 44.99
CA ASN A 328 -40.80 5.27 43.81
C ASN A 328 -42.27 5.65 44.08
N ASP A 329 -42.53 6.39 45.16
CA ASP A 329 -43.74 7.18 45.34
C ASP A 329 -43.40 8.66 45.14
#